data_AF-A0A3R6QUK4-F1
#
_entry.id   AF-A0A3R6QUK4-F1
#
_cell.length_a   1.000
_cell.length_b   1.000
_cell.length_c   1.000
_cell.angle_alpha   90.00
_cell.angle_beta   90.00
_cell.angle_gamma   90.00
#
_symmetry.space_group_name_H-M   'P 1'
#
loop_
_entity.id
_entity.type
_entity.pdbx_description
1 polymer ?
#
loop_
_entity_poly.entity_id
_entity_poly.type
_entity_poly.pdbx_seq_one_letter_code
_entity_poly.pdbx_strand_id
1 'polypeptide(L)'
;MEELKSKVTLSGILSGVSTPINYIPSMYESTIAVKRKNGEFDFIQVVIPNGLLDGIDRSIKWVQVSGLLRSRQVIEYGRTRLRIYVYVSEIKNIEESAVGENQITILGSIKGMPMIKDLLPSNMVVNLSVSIDRHGNEKIIDCIPCVLWSNVAKSAAFLRDGDIVTICGRMQSRSFFDKK
;
A
#
# COMPACT_ATOMS: atom_id res chain seq x y z
N MET A 1 -5.52 -19.26 -14.80
CA MET A 1 -4.51 -18.23 -14.54
C MET A 1 -5.15 -17.24 -13.61
N GLU A 2 -4.80 -17.31 -12.33
CA GLU A 2 -5.54 -16.68 -11.26
C GLU A 2 -5.18 -15.20 -11.16
N GLU A 3 -6.18 -14.33 -11.25
CA GLU A 3 -5.98 -12.89 -11.39
C GLU A 3 -5.59 -12.26 -10.05
N LEU A 4 -4.41 -11.66 -9.99
CA LEU A 4 -3.93 -10.95 -8.80
C LEU A 4 -4.81 -9.73 -8.53
N LYS A 5 -5.62 -9.79 -7.46
CA LYS A 5 -6.51 -8.67 -7.06
C LYS A 5 -5.77 -7.42 -6.57
N SER A 6 -4.48 -7.50 -6.29
CA SER A 6 -3.64 -6.32 -6.07
C SER A 6 -2.22 -6.55 -6.58
N LYS A 7 -1.57 -5.47 -7.00
CA LYS A 7 -0.16 -5.45 -7.37
C LYS A 7 0.45 -4.14 -6.91
N VAL A 8 1.57 -4.23 -6.20
CA VAL A 8 2.35 -3.07 -5.76
C VAL A 8 3.76 -3.21 -6.28
N THR A 9 4.33 -2.12 -6.80
CA THR A 9 5.74 -2.01 -7.20
C THR A 9 6.32 -0.72 -6.63
N LEU A 10 7.37 -0.84 -5.83
CA LEU A 10 8.04 0.27 -5.16
C LEU A 10 9.54 0.19 -5.43
N SER A 11 10.20 1.33 -5.61
CA SER A 11 11.67 1.41 -5.65
C SER A 11 12.19 2.48 -4.71
N GLY A 12 13.19 2.13 -3.92
CA GLY A 12 13.67 3.00 -2.85
C GLY A 12 14.72 2.34 -1.97
N ILE A 13 14.86 2.87 -0.77
CA ILE A 13 15.83 2.39 0.23
C ILE A 13 15.07 1.60 1.29
N LEU A 14 15.47 0.36 1.55
CA LEU A 14 14.98 -0.35 2.74
C LEU A 14 15.63 0.26 3.98
N SER A 15 14.81 0.90 4.79
CA SER A 15 15.20 1.42 6.10
C SER A 15 15.26 0.23 7.05
N GLY A 16 16.42 0.03 7.70
CA GLY A 16 16.77 -0.99 8.71
C GLY A 16 15.76 -2.12 8.90
N VAL A 17 16.14 -3.36 8.59
CA VAL A 17 15.35 -4.56 8.90
C VAL A 17 15.20 -4.65 10.42
N SER A 18 14.18 -4.01 10.98
CA SER A 18 13.97 -3.93 12.41
C SER A 18 13.26 -5.19 12.85
N THR A 19 14.04 -6.08 13.48
CA THR A 19 13.65 -7.30 14.21
C THR A 19 12.92 -8.39 13.38
N PRO A 20 13.27 -9.67 13.57
CA PRO A 20 12.40 -10.77 13.15
C PRO A 20 11.01 -10.56 13.75
N ILE A 21 9.94 -10.85 13.00
CA ILE A 21 8.60 -10.87 13.59
C ILE A 21 8.61 -11.94 14.69
N ASN A 22 8.50 -11.51 15.95
CA ASN A 22 8.59 -12.36 17.15
C ASN A 22 7.59 -13.54 17.23
N TYR A 23 6.71 -13.72 16.23
CA TYR A 23 5.68 -14.77 16.21
C TYR A 23 5.54 -15.53 14.87
N ILE A 24 6.33 -15.18 13.83
CA ILE A 24 6.36 -15.94 12.56
C ILE A 24 7.84 -16.14 12.18
N PRO A 25 8.42 -17.33 12.45
CA PRO A 25 9.73 -17.68 11.91
C PRO A 25 9.72 -17.46 10.40
N SER A 26 10.76 -16.84 9.82
CA SER A 26 10.95 -16.59 8.39
C SER A 26 10.28 -15.36 7.74
N MET A 27 9.87 -14.32 8.48
CA MET A 27 9.43 -13.04 7.89
C MET A 27 10.01 -11.81 8.60
N TYR A 28 10.31 -10.76 7.84
CA TYR A 28 10.86 -9.49 8.31
C TYR A 28 9.90 -8.33 8.07
N GLU A 29 9.70 -7.49 9.08
CA GLU A 29 9.07 -6.18 8.92
C GLU A 29 10.15 -5.13 8.62
N SER A 30 9.90 -4.27 7.63
CA SER A 30 10.78 -3.17 7.28
C SER A 30 9.96 -2.02 6.67
N THR A 31 10.64 -0.93 6.32
CA THR A 31 10.04 0.22 5.67
C THR A 31 10.85 0.56 4.43
N ILE A 32 10.19 0.67 3.26
CA ILE A 32 10.85 1.21 2.07
C ILE A 32 10.59 2.71 1.97
N ALA A 33 11.67 3.48 1.86
CA ALA A 33 11.65 4.92 1.64
C ALA A 33 11.72 5.20 0.14
N VAL A 34 10.60 5.65 -0.44
CA VAL A 34 10.45 5.94 -1.87
C VAL A 34 10.55 7.44 -2.12
N LYS A 35 11.55 7.87 -2.88
CA LYS A 35 11.79 9.28 -3.20
C LYS A 35 10.75 9.80 -4.20
N ARG A 36 10.13 10.93 -3.89
CA ARG A 36 9.21 11.65 -4.78
C ARG A 36 9.97 12.60 -5.70
N LYS A 37 9.33 13.02 -6.80
CA LYS A 37 9.90 14.01 -7.74
C LYS A 37 10.24 15.36 -7.10
N ASN A 38 9.55 15.72 -6.01
CA ASN A 38 9.79 16.95 -5.25
C ASN A 38 10.86 16.80 -4.15
N GLY A 39 11.55 15.65 -4.06
CA GLY A 39 12.61 15.41 -3.07
C GLY A 39 12.14 14.83 -1.72
N GLU A 40 10.84 14.87 -1.44
CA GLU A 40 10.23 14.25 -0.26
C GLU A 40 10.24 12.72 -0.35
N PHE A 41 9.96 12.03 0.78
CA PHE A 41 9.91 10.57 0.83
C PHE A 41 8.55 10.03 1.27
N ASP A 42 8.10 8.97 0.62
CA ASP A 42 7.03 8.08 1.10
C ASP A 42 7.67 6.93 1.88
N PHE A 43 7.21 6.69 3.11
CA PHE A 43 7.69 5.60 3.96
C PHE A 43 6.64 4.48 4.03
N ILE A 44 6.86 3.41 3.29
CA ILE A 44 5.85 2.35 3.11
C ILE A 44 6.27 1.09 3.87
N GLN A 45 5.38 0.58 4.71
CA GLN A 45 5.60 -0.64 5.47
C GLN A 45 5.61 -1.85 4.54
N VAL A 46 6.60 -2.74 4.73
CA VAL A 46 6.75 -3.97 3.95
C VAL A 46 6.97 -5.17 4.88
N VAL A 47 6.45 -6.32 4.48
CA VAL A 47 6.71 -7.62 5.09
C VAL A 47 7.41 -8.49 4.06
N ILE A 48 8.62 -8.95 4.39
CA ILE A 48 9.53 -9.65 3.46
C ILE A 48 9.76 -11.07 3.98
N PRO A 49 9.35 -12.11 3.23
CA PRO A 49 9.76 -13.49 3.50
C PRO A 49 11.29 -13.64 3.52
N ASN A 50 11.83 -14.37 4.49
CA ASN A 50 13.27 -14.46 4.75
C ASN A 50 14.09 -14.91 3.53
N GLY A 51 13.61 -15.92 2.79
CA GLY A 51 14.32 -16.45 1.61
C GLY A 51 14.46 -15.45 0.46
N LEU A 52 13.72 -14.33 0.46
CA LEU A 52 13.87 -13.29 -0.56
C LEU A 52 15.11 -12.41 -0.32
N LEU A 53 15.63 -12.35 0.92
CA LEU A 53 16.78 -11.50 1.23
C LEU A 53 18.13 -12.18 0.92
N ASP A 54 18.16 -13.49 0.75
CA ASP A 54 19.39 -14.25 0.52
C ASP A 54 20.08 -13.88 -0.81
N GLY A 55 19.31 -13.43 -1.80
CA GLY A 55 19.81 -13.00 -3.12
C GLY A 55 20.12 -11.51 -3.25
N ILE A 56 20.04 -10.73 -2.15
CA ILE A 56 20.22 -9.28 -2.18
C ILE A 56 21.64 -8.89 -1.77
N ASP A 57 22.34 -8.20 -2.67
CA ASP A 57 23.61 -7.57 -2.37
C ASP A 57 23.38 -6.39 -1.42
N ARG A 58 23.89 -6.53 -0.18
CA ARG A 58 23.76 -5.53 0.88
C ARG A 58 24.63 -4.31 0.68
N SER A 59 25.62 -4.36 -0.23
CA SER A 59 26.42 -3.19 -0.61
C SER A 59 25.65 -2.21 -1.49
N ILE A 60 24.64 -2.70 -2.23
CA ILE A 60 23.78 -1.88 -3.06
C ILE A 60 22.63 -1.35 -2.21
N LYS A 61 22.55 -0.02 -2.12
CA LYS A 61 21.58 0.69 -1.28
C LYS A 61 20.13 0.62 -1.77
N TRP A 62 19.95 0.56 -3.08
CA TRP A 62 18.65 0.71 -3.72
C TRP A 62 18.05 -0.64 -4.10
N VAL A 63 16.76 -0.80 -3.82
CA VAL A 63 16.01 -1.99 -4.17
C VAL A 63 14.69 -1.64 -4.83
N GLN A 64 14.21 -2.54 -5.67
CA GLN A 64 12.81 -2.60 -6.08
C GLN A 64 12.14 -3.77 -5.37
N VAL A 65 10.95 -3.54 -4.83
CA VAL A 65 10.09 -4.58 -4.27
C VAL A 65 8.79 -4.65 -5.08
N SER A 66 8.33 -5.87 -5.32
CA SER A 66 7.00 -6.14 -5.87
C SER A 66 6.23 -7.07 -4.93
N GLY A 67 4.91 -6.88 -4.85
CA GLY A 67 4.10 -7.67 -3.94
C GLY A 67 2.63 -7.35 -3.96
N LEU A 68 1.95 -7.81 -2.92
CA LEU A 68 0.52 -7.67 -2.72
C LEU A 68 0.22 -6.66 -1.63
N LEU A 69 -0.83 -5.88 -1.79
CA LEU A 69 -1.29 -4.98 -0.73
C LEU A 69 -2.04 -5.77 0.33
N ARG A 70 -1.71 -5.55 1.60
CA ARG A 70 -2.34 -6.19 2.75
C ARG A 70 -2.73 -5.17 3.81
N SER A 71 -3.76 -5.52 4.58
CA SER A 71 -4.22 -4.77 5.72
C SER A 71 -4.53 -5.69 6.90
N ARG A 72 -4.33 -5.21 8.12
CA ARG A 72 -4.79 -5.88 9.35
C ARG A 72 -5.08 -4.86 10.43
N GLN A 73 -6.03 -5.17 11.29
CA GLN A 73 -6.22 -4.40 12.52
C GLN A 73 -5.13 -4.77 13.53
N VAL A 74 -4.54 -3.77 14.15
CA VAL A 74 -3.55 -3.91 15.22
C VAL A 74 -3.97 -3.05 16.41
N ILE A 75 -3.65 -3.49 17.62
CA ILE A 75 -3.86 -2.67 18.82
C ILE A 75 -2.55 -1.95 19.12
N GLU A 76 -2.56 -0.63 19.01
CA GLU A 76 -1.43 0.25 19.32
C GLU A 76 -1.87 1.29 20.34
N TYR A 77 -1.15 1.41 21.46
CA TYR A 77 -1.45 2.36 22.54
C TYR A 77 -2.92 2.28 23.02
N GLY A 78 -3.47 1.07 23.11
CA GLY A 78 -4.85 0.83 23.55
C GLY A 78 -5.93 1.20 22.52
N ARG A 79 -5.55 1.55 21.29
CA ARG A 79 -6.48 1.86 20.19
C ARG A 79 -6.31 0.88 19.03
N THR A 80 -7.43 0.42 18.47
CA THR A 80 -7.41 -0.36 17.23
C THR A 80 -7.08 0.55 16.06
N ARG A 81 -6.02 0.22 15.32
CA ARG A 81 -5.56 0.92 14.11
C ARG A 81 -5.52 -0.03 12.93
N LEU A 82 -5.79 0.49 11.74
CA LEU A 82 -5.61 -0.24 10.49
C LEU A 82 -4.16 -0.11 10.04
N ARG A 83 -3.42 -1.22 10.04
CA ARG A 83 -2.06 -1.29 9.49
C ARG A 83 -2.13 -1.79 8.05
N ILE A 84 -1.59 -1.01 7.12
CA ILE A 84 -1.50 -1.35 5.70
C ILE A 84 -0.02 -1.56 5.37
N TYR A 85 0.29 -2.64 4.65
CA TYR A 85 1.66 -3.01 4.30
C TYR A 85 1.70 -3.76 2.97
N VAL A 86 2.87 -3.80 2.34
CA VAL A 86 3.12 -4.62 1.16
C VAL A 86 3.67 -5.97 1.61
N TYR A 87 3.00 -7.05 1.24
CA TYR A 87 3.56 -8.41 1.36
C TYR A 87 4.42 -8.69 0.13
N VAL A 88 5.73 -8.73 0.33
CA VAL A 88 6.71 -8.80 -0.76
C VAL A 88 6.79 -10.21 -1.31
N SER A 89 6.67 -10.33 -2.63
CA SER A 89 6.86 -11.58 -3.37
C SER A 89 8.16 -11.58 -4.19
N GLU A 90 8.70 -10.40 -4.50
CA GLU A 90 9.94 -10.24 -5.25
C GLU A 90 10.70 -9.01 -4.72
N ILE A 91 12.02 -9.14 -4.60
CA ILE A 91 12.93 -8.06 -4.29
C ILE A 91 14.17 -8.20 -5.16
N LYS A 92 14.70 -7.07 -5.64
CA LYS A 92 15.95 -7.04 -6.41
C LYS A 92 16.72 -5.75 -6.15
N ASN A 93 18.04 -5.82 -6.22
CA ASN A 93 18.89 -4.64 -6.29
C ASN A 93 18.65 -3.88 -7.60
N ILE A 94 18.72 -2.55 -7.54
CA ILE A 94 18.59 -1.66 -8.70
C ILE A 94 19.63 -0.55 -8.66
N GLU A 95 19.81 0.13 -9.78
CA GLU A 95 20.60 1.36 -9.85
C GLU A 95 19.82 2.57 -9.32
N GLU A 96 20.53 3.62 -8.91
CA GLU A 96 19.93 4.88 -8.45
C GLU A 96 19.07 5.55 -9.53
N SER A 97 19.39 5.36 -10.80
CA SER A 97 18.64 5.90 -11.94
C SER A 97 17.20 5.37 -12.02
N ALA A 98 16.92 4.21 -11.42
CA ALA A 98 15.64 3.51 -11.46
C ALA A 98 14.75 3.73 -10.22
N VAL A 99 15.11 4.68 -9.33
CA VAL A 99 14.39 4.92 -8.07
C VAL A 99 13.16 5.82 -8.24
N GLY A 100 12.24 5.76 -7.27
CA GLY A 100 11.06 6.63 -7.19
C GLY A 100 9.78 6.04 -7.77
N GLU A 101 9.86 4.82 -8.31
CA GLU A 101 8.69 3.99 -8.65
C GLU A 101 7.82 3.77 -7.41
N ASN A 102 6.53 4.07 -7.55
CA ASN A 102 5.52 3.90 -6.51
C ASN A 102 4.19 3.69 -7.22
N GLN A 103 3.92 2.46 -7.59
CA GLN A 103 2.72 2.09 -8.32
C GLN A 103 1.96 1.04 -7.55
N ILE A 104 0.64 1.25 -7.49
CA ILE A 104 -0.31 0.27 -6.98
C ILE A 104 -1.49 0.14 -7.93
N THR A 105 -1.90 -1.10 -8.16
CA THR A 105 -3.16 -1.44 -8.82
C THR A 105 -3.94 -2.35 -7.89
N ILE A 106 -5.23 -2.05 -7.71
CA ILE A 106 -6.16 -2.82 -6.90
C ILE A 106 -7.39 -3.11 -7.75
N LEU A 107 -7.82 -4.37 -7.75
CA LEU A 107 -9.12 -4.81 -8.22
C LEU A 107 -9.93 -5.27 -7.01
N GLY A 108 -11.07 -4.63 -6.76
CA GLY A 108 -11.88 -4.93 -5.59
C GLY A 108 -13.28 -4.32 -5.67
N SER A 109 -14.05 -4.49 -4.60
CA SER A 109 -15.40 -3.93 -4.48
C SER A 109 -15.42 -2.71 -3.56
N ILE A 110 -16.23 -1.72 -3.90
CA ILE A 110 -16.47 -0.56 -3.03
C ILE A 110 -17.16 -1.01 -1.74
N LYS A 111 -16.71 -0.49 -0.59
CA LYS A 111 -17.30 -0.72 0.73
C LYS A 111 -17.89 0.58 1.27
N GLY A 112 -19.21 0.63 1.36
CA GLY A 112 -19.99 1.79 1.76
C GLY A 112 -20.09 2.85 0.66
N MET A 113 -20.69 3.99 1.00
CA MET A 113 -20.83 5.11 0.08
C MET A 113 -19.55 5.96 0.01
N PRO A 114 -19.17 6.47 -1.18
CA PRO A 114 -18.11 7.45 -1.31
C PRO A 114 -18.35 8.69 -0.45
N MET A 115 -17.32 9.13 0.27
CA MET A 115 -17.36 10.32 1.12
C MET A 115 -16.75 11.52 0.39
N ILE A 116 -17.60 12.42 -0.09
CA ILE A 116 -17.15 13.67 -0.71
C ILE A 116 -16.65 14.62 0.38
N LYS A 117 -15.40 15.08 0.25
CA LYS A 117 -14.73 15.99 1.19
C LYS A 117 -14.72 17.44 0.70
N ASP A 118 -14.54 17.63 -0.60
CA ASP A 118 -14.59 18.94 -1.26
C ASP A 118 -15.33 18.79 -2.59
N LEU A 119 -16.17 19.76 -2.94
CA LEU A 119 -17.03 19.78 -4.13
C LEU A 119 -16.49 20.67 -5.25
N LEU A 120 -15.44 21.47 -5.00
CA LEU A 120 -14.89 22.37 -6.02
C LEU A 120 -14.34 21.56 -7.21
N PRO A 121 -14.81 21.79 -8.45
CA PRO A 121 -14.51 20.89 -9.58
C PRO A 121 -13.03 20.68 -9.89
N SER A 122 -12.15 21.64 -9.61
CA SER A 122 -10.70 21.51 -9.81
C SER A 122 -10.02 20.67 -8.72
N ASN A 123 -10.57 20.69 -7.50
CA ASN A 123 -9.95 20.13 -6.30
C ASN A 123 -10.85 19.11 -5.59
N MET A 124 -11.84 18.55 -6.29
CA MET A 124 -12.78 17.59 -5.70
C MET A 124 -12.02 16.44 -5.04
N VAL A 125 -12.38 16.12 -3.80
CA VAL A 125 -11.77 15.03 -3.04
C VAL A 125 -12.84 14.05 -2.62
N VAL A 126 -12.65 12.78 -2.94
CA VAL A 126 -13.52 11.69 -2.52
C VAL A 126 -12.70 10.66 -1.77
N ASN A 127 -13.15 10.31 -0.57
CA ASN A 127 -12.61 9.18 0.17
C ASN A 127 -13.54 7.98 -0.04
N LEU A 128 -12.97 6.81 -0.28
CA LEU A 128 -13.71 5.55 -0.32
C LEU A 128 -12.88 4.42 0.28
N SER A 129 -13.52 3.28 0.53
CA SER A 129 -12.83 2.05 0.94
C SER A 129 -13.04 0.97 -0.11
N VAL A 130 -11.98 0.23 -0.44
CA VAL A 130 -12.03 -0.91 -1.35
C VAL A 130 -11.77 -2.19 -0.58
N SER A 131 -12.65 -3.16 -0.74
CA SER A 131 -12.47 -4.53 -0.24
C SER A 131 -11.75 -5.37 -1.29
N ILE A 132 -10.69 -6.04 -0.86
CA ILE A 132 -9.88 -6.95 -1.68
C ILE A 132 -9.90 -8.31 -1.00
N ASP A 133 -10.51 -9.30 -1.63
CA ASP A 133 -10.50 -10.65 -1.08
C ASP A 133 -9.09 -11.24 -1.19
N ARG A 134 -8.68 -11.98 -0.16
CA ARG A 134 -7.46 -12.76 -0.23
C ARG A 134 -7.72 -14.05 -0.99
N HIS A 135 -6.98 -14.24 -2.07
CA HIS A 135 -6.97 -15.52 -2.77
C HIS A 135 -6.70 -16.68 -1.78
N GLY A 136 -7.52 -17.74 -1.86
CA GLY A 136 -7.46 -18.92 -0.99
C GLY A 136 -8.19 -18.81 0.35
N ASN A 137 -8.71 -17.63 0.73
CA ASN A 137 -9.56 -17.50 1.91
C ASN A 137 -10.47 -16.27 1.81
N GLU A 138 -11.64 -16.45 1.18
CA GLU A 138 -12.68 -15.40 1.02
C GLU A 138 -13.16 -14.80 2.36
N LYS A 139 -12.90 -15.48 3.49
CA LYS A 139 -13.23 -14.95 4.82
C LYS A 139 -12.28 -13.86 5.29
N ILE A 140 -11.11 -13.70 4.64
CA ILE A 140 -10.15 -12.65 4.97
C ILE A 140 -10.19 -11.61 3.86
N ILE A 141 -10.62 -10.41 4.22
CA ILE A 141 -10.80 -9.28 3.31
C ILE A 141 -9.87 -8.15 3.73
N ASP A 142 -9.05 -7.70 2.80
CA ASP A 142 -8.25 -6.49 2.97
C ASP A 142 -9.13 -5.26 2.68
N CYS A 143 -9.23 -4.32 3.63
CA CYS A 143 -10.02 -3.09 3.47
C CYS A 143 -9.07 -1.90 3.31
N ILE A 144 -9.00 -1.34 2.11
CA ILE A 144 -8.02 -0.32 1.74
C ILE A 144 -8.71 1.04 1.59
N PRO A 145 -8.38 2.03 2.43
CA PRO A 145 -8.84 3.40 2.23
C PRO A 145 -8.14 4.02 1.02
N CYS A 146 -8.89 4.72 0.19
CA CYS A 146 -8.40 5.44 -0.98
C CYS A 146 -8.86 6.90 -0.93
N VAL A 147 -7.99 7.80 -1.39
CA VAL A 147 -8.29 9.23 -1.55
C VAL A 147 -8.12 9.57 -3.02
N LEU A 148 -9.23 9.94 -3.67
CA LEU A 148 -9.28 10.28 -5.09
C LEU A 148 -9.41 11.78 -5.24
N TRP A 149 -8.81 12.31 -6.31
CA TRP A 149 -8.71 13.75 -6.55
C TRP A 149 -9.26 14.11 -7.93
N SER A 150 -9.72 15.35 -8.07
CA SER A 150 -10.11 16.01 -9.32
C SER A 150 -11.07 15.15 -10.16
N ASN A 151 -10.73 14.84 -11.42
CA ASN A 151 -11.65 14.13 -12.32
C ASN A 151 -11.94 12.70 -11.88
N VAL A 152 -10.97 12.01 -11.28
CA VAL A 152 -11.20 10.65 -10.75
C VAL A 152 -12.17 10.70 -9.57
N ALA A 153 -12.07 11.73 -8.72
CA ALA A 153 -13.02 11.95 -7.63
C ALA A 153 -14.44 12.19 -8.13
N LYS A 154 -14.62 12.97 -9.21
CA LYS A 154 -15.93 13.20 -9.83
C LYS A 154 -16.59 11.91 -10.28
N SER A 155 -15.86 11.06 -10.99
CA SER A 155 -16.38 9.75 -11.42
C SER A 155 -16.68 8.85 -10.23
N ALA A 156 -15.80 8.83 -9.22
CA ALA A 156 -15.95 7.98 -8.04
C ALA A 156 -17.11 8.40 -7.12
N ALA A 157 -17.58 9.64 -7.18
CA ALA A 157 -18.69 10.13 -6.36
C ALA A 157 -20.03 9.42 -6.62
N PHE A 158 -20.17 8.77 -7.79
CA PHE A 158 -21.39 8.07 -8.19
C PHE A 158 -21.34 6.56 -7.91
N LEU A 159 -20.21 6.04 -7.41
CA LEU A 159 -20.05 4.64 -7.07
C LEU A 159 -20.93 4.26 -5.87
N ARG A 160 -21.35 3.00 -5.84
CA ARG A 160 -22.21 2.41 -4.82
C ARG A 160 -21.49 1.25 -4.12
N ASP A 161 -22.00 0.90 -2.95
CA ASP A 161 -21.53 -0.28 -2.22
C ASP A 161 -21.64 -1.53 -3.11
N GLY A 162 -20.57 -2.33 -3.15
CA GLY A 162 -20.47 -3.52 -3.98
C GLY A 162 -19.98 -3.29 -5.42
N ASP A 163 -19.89 -2.05 -5.92
CA ASP A 163 -19.39 -1.77 -7.27
C ASP A 163 -17.95 -2.29 -7.43
N ILE A 164 -17.68 -3.04 -8.51
CA ILE A 164 -16.35 -3.55 -8.82
C ILE A 164 -15.55 -2.46 -9.52
N VAL A 165 -14.37 -2.17 -8.98
CA VAL A 165 -13.49 -1.11 -9.47
C VAL A 165 -12.06 -1.60 -9.62
N THR A 166 -11.37 -1.03 -10.61
CA THR A 166 -9.91 -1.06 -10.68
C THR A 166 -9.36 0.31 -10.32
N ILE A 167 -8.53 0.39 -9.28
CA ILE A 167 -7.87 1.63 -8.85
C ILE A 167 -6.38 1.53 -9.12
N CYS A 168 -5.85 2.50 -9.85
CA CYS A 168 -4.41 2.69 -10.05
C CYS A 168 -3.96 3.97 -9.33
N GLY A 169 -2.85 3.90 -8.61
CA GLY A 169 -2.36 5.04 -7.85
C GLY A 169 -1.00 4.84 -7.24
N ARG A 170 -0.76 5.56 -6.13
CA ARG A 170 0.50 5.57 -5.36
C ARG A 170 0.18 5.28 -3.90
N MET A 171 1.04 4.55 -3.20
CA MET A 171 0.97 4.45 -1.75
C MET A 171 1.52 5.73 -1.11
N GLN A 172 0.82 6.28 -0.13
CA GLN A 172 1.26 7.49 0.57
C GLN A 172 1.32 7.25 2.08
N SER A 173 2.45 7.59 2.69
CA SER A 173 2.54 7.75 4.14
C SER A 173 2.11 9.17 4.49
N ARG A 174 0.96 9.32 5.16
CA ARG A 174 0.53 10.60 5.72
C ARG A 174 0.46 10.47 7.23
N SER A 175 1.07 11.42 7.94
CA SER A 175 0.78 11.64 9.35
C SER A 175 -0.57 12.36 9.43
N PHE A 176 -1.59 11.68 9.94
CA PHE A 176 -2.82 12.34 10.31
C PHE A 176 -2.65 12.86 11.74
N PHE A 177 -2.81 14.16 11.93
CA PHE A 177 -3.02 14.69 13.27
C PHE A 177 -4.42 14.25 13.71
N ASP A 178 -4.49 13.39 14.71
CA ASP A 178 -5.75 13.15 15.43
C ASP A 178 -6.19 14.50 15.99
N LYS A 179 -7.32 15.04 15.50
CA LYS A 179 -8.00 16.12 16.20
C LYS A 179 -8.39 15.57 17.58
N LYS A 180 -7.78 16.12 18.63
CA LYS A 180 -8.29 15.98 20.00
C LYS A 180 -9.69 16.58 20.10
#